data_AF-A0AAN9MLY9-F1
#
_entry.id   AF-A0AAN9MLY9-F1
#
_cell.length_a   1.000
_cell.length_b   1.000
_cell.length_c   1.000
_cell.angle_alpha   90.00
_cell.angle_beta   90.00
_cell.angle_gamma   90.00
#
_symmetry.space_group_name_H-M   'P 1'
#
loop_
_entity.id
_entity.type
_entity.pdbx_description
1 polymer ?
#
loop_
_entity_poly.entity_id
_entity_poly.type
_entity_poly.pdbx_seq_one_letter_code
_entity_poly.pdbx_strand_id
1 'polypeptide(L)'
;MGFKSLLVVMCVWGWLGSLTSATSDDGLKRVGLKRRNLDLQSLKDARIEESVHPIDLGGAKKNCCDEDIIYLKNYLDAQFFGEISIGSPPQYFNVVFDTGSSNLWVPSSKCIFSIACYFHSKYRSKISSTYTEIGTPCTIPYGEGSIYGFFSQDNVQVGDVIIKDQEFAEITREGSLALSALPFDGILGLGFQDASIGKVTPLWYNMIEQGHICHKIFSLWLNQDPTEEMGGEIVFGGIDYRHFRGDHTYVPLSQKGYWQIDVGDVLLGSNSTGLCEGGCAAIVDSGTSLIAGPTSVVTQINHAIGAEGYVSFECKSILHNYGNSIWGSLIAGLNPDLICSDIGLCSNNGFNTMDDVIETVVHNESWNGSPTRESPFCSLCNMIVLWIQVQIKQSNVKEKVFKYVDELCEKLPNPPGHSFINCNSISSMPHITFTIGNKSFPLSPEEYILRFEEGCSTVCYGGFIAIDVPPPQGPLWVLGNIFLGAYHTVFDYGNLRIGFAEAA
;
A
#
# COMPACT_ATOMS: atom_id res chain seq x y z
N MET A 1 29.43 -12.82 -70.24
CA MET A 1 30.05 -13.10 -68.92
C MET A 1 30.30 -11.77 -68.25
N GLY A 2 29.91 -11.62 -66.98
CA GLY A 2 30.20 -10.44 -66.17
C GLY A 2 29.00 -9.53 -65.93
N PHE A 3 28.10 -9.91 -65.02
CA PHE A 3 27.27 -9.01 -64.18
C PHE A 3 26.48 -9.82 -63.14
N LYS A 4 27.14 -10.77 -62.43
CA LYS A 4 26.50 -11.53 -61.33
C LYS A 4 27.35 -11.66 -60.05
N SER A 5 28.51 -11.01 -59.95
CA SER A 5 29.40 -11.17 -58.79
C SER A 5 29.60 -9.92 -57.94
N LEU A 6 28.90 -8.81 -58.20
CA LEU A 6 29.07 -7.58 -57.39
C LEU A 6 27.95 -7.32 -56.36
N LEU A 7 26.87 -8.10 -56.37
CA LEU A 7 25.74 -7.95 -55.44
C LEU A 7 25.79 -8.86 -54.21
N VAL A 8 26.80 -9.72 -54.11
CA VAL A 8 26.95 -10.65 -52.97
C VAL A 8 27.91 -10.12 -51.89
N VAL A 9 28.67 -9.06 -52.17
CA VAL A 9 29.66 -8.51 -51.21
C VAL A 9 29.11 -7.38 -50.34
N MET A 10 27.96 -6.76 -50.68
CA MET A 10 27.32 -5.75 -49.83
C MET A 10 26.23 -6.27 -48.88
N CYS A 11 25.89 -7.57 -48.92
CA CYS A 11 24.95 -8.18 -47.97
C CYS A 11 25.61 -8.90 -46.78
N VAL A 12 26.94 -8.88 -46.67
CA VAL A 12 27.68 -9.57 -45.59
C VAL A 12 28.39 -8.58 -44.64
N TRP A 13 28.33 -7.28 -44.90
CA TRP A 13 28.94 -6.23 -44.05
C TRP A 13 27.92 -5.32 -43.34
N GLY A 14 26.65 -5.70 -43.31
CA GLY A 14 25.58 -5.01 -42.57
C GLY A 14 24.99 -5.82 -41.40
N TRP A 15 25.60 -6.98 -41.06
CA TRP A 15 25.09 -7.94 -40.07
C TRP A 15 26.17 -8.34 -39.04
N LEU A 16 27.09 -7.42 -38.74
CA LEU A 16 27.97 -7.49 -37.57
C LEU A 16 27.96 -6.16 -36.78
N GLY A 17 26.81 -5.47 -36.80
CA GLY A 17 26.44 -4.55 -35.73
C GLY A 17 25.96 -5.40 -34.55
N SER A 18 26.90 -5.83 -33.74
CA SER A 18 26.73 -6.45 -32.44
C SER A 18 25.54 -5.88 -31.66
N LEU A 19 24.43 -6.63 -31.62
CA LEU A 19 23.55 -6.69 -30.46
C LEU A 19 24.35 -7.34 -29.32
N THR A 20 25.28 -6.58 -28.76
CA THR A 20 25.69 -6.82 -27.38
C THR A 20 24.67 -6.08 -26.54
N SER A 21 23.57 -6.75 -26.21
CA SER A 21 22.98 -6.51 -24.89
C SER A 21 24.13 -6.77 -23.92
N ALA A 22 24.70 -5.69 -23.38
CA ALA A 22 25.66 -5.79 -22.29
C ALA A 22 24.88 -6.36 -21.11
N THR A 23 24.81 -7.68 -21.03
CA THR A 23 24.54 -8.37 -19.78
C THR A 23 25.71 -7.99 -18.89
N SER A 24 25.52 -6.96 -18.08
CA SER A 24 26.37 -6.70 -16.93
C SER A 24 26.41 -8.01 -16.15
N ASP A 25 27.52 -8.73 -16.21
CA ASP A 25 27.75 -9.95 -15.44
C ASP A 25 28.10 -9.54 -13.98
N ASP A 26 27.26 -8.66 -13.41
CA ASP A 26 27.34 -8.21 -12.02
C ASP A 26 26.68 -9.22 -11.07
N GLY A 27 26.12 -10.31 -11.60
CA GLY A 27 25.44 -11.36 -10.86
C GLY A 27 24.07 -10.96 -10.34
N LEU A 28 23.57 -9.76 -10.66
CA LEU A 28 22.29 -9.26 -10.19
C LEU A 28 21.13 -9.84 -10.99
N LYS A 29 20.07 -10.28 -10.28
CA LYS A 29 18.85 -10.83 -10.88
C LYS A 29 17.82 -9.72 -11.04
N ARG A 30 17.82 -9.10 -12.21
CA ARG A 30 17.05 -7.87 -12.51
C ARG A 30 15.73 -8.19 -13.19
N VAL A 31 14.68 -7.51 -12.77
CA VAL A 31 13.36 -7.53 -13.40
C VAL A 31 12.95 -6.10 -13.70
N GLY A 32 12.88 -5.76 -14.98
CA GLY A 32 12.35 -4.48 -15.41
C GLY A 32 10.85 -4.37 -15.15
N LEU A 33 10.41 -3.24 -14.63
CA LEU A 33 9.01 -2.91 -14.39
C LEU A 33 8.52 -1.96 -15.47
N LYS A 34 7.27 -2.16 -15.89
CA LYS A 34 6.50 -1.21 -16.68
C LYS A 34 5.66 -0.36 -15.74
N ARG A 35 5.51 0.92 -16.08
CA ARG A 35 4.60 1.84 -15.40
C ARG A 35 3.37 2.04 -16.26
N ARG A 36 2.17 1.94 -15.67
CA ARG A 36 0.95 2.48 -16.27
C ARG A 36 0.69 3.88 -15.78
N ASN A 37 0.10 4.69 -16.64
CA ASN A 37 -0.57 5.90 -16.21
C ASN A 37 -1.83 5.52 -15.46
N LEU A 38 -2.04 6.11 -14.28
CA LEU A 38 -3.34 6.03 -13.62
C LEU A 38 -4.34 6.85 -14.43
N ASP A 39 -5.60 6.44 -14.36
CA ASP A 39 -6.71 7.19 -14.92
C ASP A 39 -7.68 7.59 -13.80
N LEU A 40 -8.57 8.54 -14.12
CA LEU A 40 -9.50 9.12 -13.16
C LEU A 40 -10.45 8.07 -12.54
N GLN A 41 -10.83 7.06 -13.32
CA GLN A 41 -11.77 6.02 -12.89
C GLN A 41 -11.07 5.03 -11.97
N SER A 42 -9.87 4.58 -12.38
CA SER A 42 -9.00 3.72 -11.58
C SER A 42 -8.69 4.34 -10.23
N LEU A 43 -8.42 5.66 -10.17
CA LEU A 43 -8.33 6.36 -8.90
C LEU A 43 -9.65 6.31 -8.16
N LYS A 44 -10.75 6.90 -8.68
CA LYS A 44 -12.05 6.95 -7.98
C LYS A 44 -12.52 5.61 -7.38
N ASP A 45 -12.16 4.50 -7.99
CA ASP A 45 -12.51 3.16 -7.53
C ASP A 45 -11.46 2.53 -6.59
N ALA A 46 -10.23 3.04 -6.54
CA ALA A 46 -9.18 2.66 -5.61
C ALA A 46 -9.54 3.08 -4.17
N ARG A 47 -9.68 2.08 -3.31
CA ARG A 47 -10.02 2.21 -1.89
C ARG A 47 -9.08 1.37 -1.07
N ILE A 48 -8.38 1.97 -0.13
CA ILE A 48 -7.72 1.22 0.95
C ILE A 48 -8.69 1.24 2.12
N GLU A 49 -9.32 0.10 2.37
CA GLU A 49 -10.21 -0.10 3.50
C GLU A 49 -9.67 -1.24 4.35
N GLU A 50 -9.86 -1.12 5.66
CA GLU A 50 -9.47 -2.15 6.63
C GLU A 50 -10.46 -3.32 6.55
N SER A 51 -9.97 -4.51 6.16
CA SER A 51 -10.67 -5.77 6.41
C SER A 51 -9.85 -6.66 7.35
N VAL A 52 -10.29 -6.74 8.60
CA VAL A 52 -9.77 -7.71 9.57
C VAL A 52 -10.43 -9.06 9.29
N HIS A 53 -9.66 -10.00 8.76
CA HIS A 53 -10.11 -11.35 8.53
C HIS A 53 -9.51 -12.30 9.58
N PRO A 54 -10.33 -12.89 10.48
CA PRO A 54 -9.86 -13.97 11.34
C PRO A 54 -9.38 -15.12 10.45
N ILE A 55 -8.17 -15.64 10.71
CA ILE A 55 -7.72 -16.87 10.08
C ILE A 55 -8.62 -18.00 10.63
N ASP A 56 -9.53 -18.50 9.80
CA ASP A 56 -10.42 -19.63 10.18
C ASP A 56 -9.60 -20.93 10.19
N LEU A 57 -8.80 -21.12 11.25
CA LEU A 57 -8.23 -22.40 11.61
C LEU A 57 -9.34 -23.24 12.23
N GLY A 58 -9.99 -24.06 11.39
CA GLY A 58 -11.07 -24.94 11.79
C GLY A 58 -10.84 -25.59 13.17
N GLY A 59 -11.69 -25.22 14.13
CA GLY A 59 -12.01 -26.03 15.30
C GLY A 59 -10.94 -26.24 16.38
N ALA A 60 -9.93 -25.38 16.52
CA ALA A 60 -8.99 -25.45 17.64
C ALA A 60 -9.02 -24.17 18.50
N LYS A 61 -8.94 -24.34 19.82
CA LYS A 61 -9.04 -23.29 20.85
C LYS A 61 -8.21 -22.04 20.50
N LYS A 62 -8.90 -20.89 20.50
CA LYS A 62 -8.35 -19.53 20.44
C LYS A 62 -7.18 -19.38 21.41
N ASN A 63 -5.95 -19.38 20.89
CA ASN A 63 -4.76 -19.00 21.66
C ASN A 63 -4.56 -17.49 21.49
N CYS A 64 -4.05 -16.82 22.52
CA CYS A 64 -3.91 -15.37 22.64
C CYS A 64 -2.86 -14.74 21.69
N CYS A 65 -2.41 -15.48 20.67
CA CYS A 65 -1.30 -15.11 19.78
C CYS A 65 -1.61 -15.38 18.29
N ASP A 66 -2.88 -15.49 17.92
CA ASP A 66 -3.25 -15.40 16.51
C ASP A 66 -3.11 -13.93 16.07
N GLU A 67 -2.05 -13.63 15.32
CA GLU A 67 -1.83 -12.30 14.74
C GLU A 67 -2.87 -12.07 13.64
N ASP A 68 -3.80 -11.14 13.88
CA ASP A 68 -4.78 -10.72 12.88
C ASP A 68 -4.03 -10.08 11.69
N ILE A 69 -4.12 -10.71 10.52
CA ILE A 69 -3.56 -10.21 9.26
C ILE A 69 -4.48 -9.09 8.76
N ILE A 70 -3.93 -7.89 8.59
CA ILE A 70 -4.64 -6.73 8.06
C ILE A 70 -4.65 -6.79 6.53
N TYR A 71 -5.83 -6.99 5.94
CA TYR A 71 -5.98 -6.89 4.50
C TYR A 71 -6.36 -5.45 4.15
N LEU A 72 -5.44 -4.73 3.51
CA LEU A 72 -5.58 -3.32 3.14
C LEU A 72 -5.68 -3.11 1.62
N LYS A 73 -5.92 -4.17 0.84
CA LYS A 73 -5.49 -4.19 -0.57
C LYS A 73 -6.62 -3.96 -1.55
N ASN A 74 -6.43 -2.95 -2.39
CA ASN A 74 -7.14 -2.75 -3.64
C ASN A 74 -6.15 -2.21 -4.68
N TYR A 75 -5.72 -3.04 -5.63
CA TYR A 75 -4.69 -2.68 -6.62
C TYR A 75 -5.16 -1.77 -7.76
N LEU A 76 -6.32 -1.12 -7.62
CA LEU A 76 -6.82 -0.20 -8.64
C LEU A 76 -5.92 1.02 -8.82
N ASP A 77 -5.14 1.38 -7.79
CA ASP A 77 -4.09 2.40 -7.89
C ASP A 77 -2.69 1.82 -8.19
N ALA A 78 -2.49 0.50 -8.29
CA ALA A 78 -1.17 -0.09 -8.52
C ALA A 78 -0.61 0.36 -9.87
N GLN A 79 0.59 0.95 -9.91
CA GLN A 79 1.15 1.55 -11.14
C GLN A 79 2.19 0.68 -11.84
N PHE A 80 2.88 -0.17 -11.08
CA PHE A 80 4.06 -0.88 -11.57
C PHE A 80 3.80 -2.37 -11.63
N PHE A 81 4.15 -2.97 -12.76
CA PHE A 81 4.03 -4.41 -12.99
C PHE A 81 5.18 -4.91 -13.83
N GLY A 82 5.54 -6.18 -13.66
CA GLY A 82 6.57 -6.85 -14.46
C GLY A 82 6.04 -8.14 -15.05
N GLU A 83 6.81 -8.72 -15.96
CA GLU A 83 6.45 -9.97 -16.62
C GLU A 83 7.07 -11.16 -15.89
N ILE A 84 6.27 -12.20 -15.66
CA ILE A 84 6.71 -13.53 -15.24
C ILE A 84 6.20 -14.56 -16.23
N SER A 85 6.74 -15.79 -16.16
CA SER A 85 6.10 -16.91 -16.86
C SER A 85 5.91 -18.13 -15.98
N ILE A 86 4.87 -18.90 -16.25
CA ILE A 86 4.51 -20.10 -15.48
C ILE A 86 4.38 -21.29 -16.42
N GLY A 87 5.06 -22.39 -16.09
CA GLY A 87 4.99 -23.66 -16.79
C GLY A 87 5.96 -23.86 -17.95
N SER A 88 5.90 -25.05 -18.54
CA SER A 88 6.75 -25.48 -19.66
C SER A 88 5.89 -26.09 -20.78
N PRO A 89 5.73 -25.44 -21.95
CA PRO A 89 6.38 -24.19 -22.35
C PRO A 89 5.90 -22.98 -21.51
N PRO A 90 6.71 -21.92 -21.41
CA PRO A 90 6.39 -20.71 -20.68
C PRO A 90 5.05 -20.07 -21.09
N GLN A 91 4.20 -19.76 -20.11
CA GLN A 91 2.99 -18.95 -20.27
C GLN A 91 3.19 -17.62 -19.54
N TYR A 92 3.15 -16.50 -20.26
CA TYR A 92 3.51 -15.18 -19.73
C TYR A 92 2.33 -14.48 -19.05
N PHE A 93 2.63 -13.77 -17.96
CA PHE A 93 1.69 -12.98 -17.17
C PHE A 93 2.34 -11.68 -16.73
N ASN A 94 1.60 -10.58 -16.82
CA ASN A 94 1.96 -9.33 -16.17
C ASN A 94 1.48 -9.39 -14.72
N VAL A 95 2.35 -9.12 -13.75
CA VAL A 95 2.02 -9.17 -12.33
C VAL A 95 2.54 -7.96 -11.58
N VAL A 96 1.80 -7.52 -10.56
CA VAL A 96 2.31 -6.57 -9.58
C VAL A 96 3.20 -7.34 -8.61
N PHE A 97 4.41 -6.82 -8.38
CA PHE A 97 5.32 -7.32 -7.35
C PHE A 97 4.98 -6.61 -6.05
N ASP A 98 4.40 -7.34 -5.11
CA ASP A 98 3.66 -6.76 -4.01
C ASP A 98 4.27 -7.12 -2.66
N THR A 99 4.91 -6.16 -1.99
CA THR A 99 5.49 -6.38 -0.65
C THR A 99 4.45 -6.47 0.46
N GLY A 100 3.22 -6.00 0.26
CA GLY A 100 2.18 -6.12 1.29
C GLY A 100 1.43 -7.45 1.28
N SER A 101 1.67 -8.36 0.32
CA SER A 101 1.06 -9.70 0.28
C SER A 101 2.08 -10.81 0.00
N SER A 102 1.70 -12.08 0.21
CA SER A 102 2.65 -13.20 0.19
C SER A 102 2.32 -14.31 -0.79
N ASN A 103 1.16 -14.28 -1.44
CA ASN A 103 0.75 -15.32 -2.39
C ASN A 103 1.04 -14.88 -3.84
N LEU A 104 1.45 -15.83 -4.69
CA LEU A 104 1.37 -15.70 -6.15
C LEU A 104 0.01 -16.20 -6.62
N TRP A 105 -0.69 -15.42 -7.43
CA TRP A 105 -1.94 -15.86 -8.06
C TRP A 105 -2.08 -15.32 -9.48
N VAL A 106 -2.69 -16.13 -10.35
CA VAL A 106 -3.00 -15.78 -11.75
C VAL A 106 -4.37 -16.34 -12.16
N PRO A 107 -5.02 -15.77 -13.18
CA PRO A 107 -6.31 -16.27 -13.67
C PRO A 107 -6.18 -17.68 -14.25
N SER A 108 -7.12 -18.55 -13.90
CA SER A 108 -7.16 -19.92 -14.41
C SER A 108 -7.90 -20.00 -15.74
N SER A 109 -7.49 -20.91 -16.61
CA SER A 109 -8.31 -21.37 -17.73
C SER A 109 -9.65 -22.00 -17.32
N LYS A 110 -9.80 -22.38 -16.05
CA LYS A 110 -11.05 -22.83 -15.43
C LYS A 110 -11.97 -21.68 -14.99
N CYS A 111 -11.53 -20.43 -15.12
CA CYS A 111 -12.36 -19.25 -14.89
C CYS A 111 -13.29 -19.00 -16.09
N ILE A 112 -14.52 -19.51 -16.01
CA ILE A 112 -15.49 -19.50 -17.11
C ILE A 112 -16.61 -18.45 -16.89
N PHE A 113 -16.95 -18.17 -15.63
CA PHE A 113 -18.11 -17.35 -15.29
C PHE A 113 -17.78 -15.90 -14.90
N SER A 114 -16.50 -15.55 -14.78
CA SER A 114 -16.07 -14.18 -14.45
C SER A 114 -15.70 -13.41 -15.71
N ILE A 115 -16.32 -12.25 -15.91
CA ILE A 115 -16.08 -11.38 -17.08
C ILE A 115 -14.61 -10.93 -17.15
N ALA A 116 -14.01 -10.62 -16.01
CA ALA A 116 -12.63 -10.18 -15.92
C ALA A 116 -11.61 -11.17 -16.50
N CYS A 117 -11.80 -12.47 -16.27
CA CYS A 117 -10.96 -13.54 -16.82
C CYS A 117 -11.01 -13.65 -18.36
N TYR A 118 -11.91 -12.93 -19.04
CA TYR A 118 -11.90 -12.86 -20.51
C TYR A 118 -10.95 -11.81 -21.06
N PHE A 119 -10.56 -10.82 -20.24
CA PHE A 119 -9.65 -9.73 -20.63
C PHE A 119 -8.19 -9.99 -20.24
N HIS A 120 -7.94 -11.02 -19.43
CA HIS A 120 -6.60 -11.37 -18.92
C HIS A 120 -6.06 -12.67 -19.50
N SER A 121 -4.74 -12.80 -19.46
CA SER A 121 -4.03 -14.04 -19.71
C SER A 121 -4.47 -15.09 -18.69
N LYS A 122 -4.57 -16.36 -19.14
CA LYS A 122 -5.05 -17.47 -18.32
C LYS A 122 -4.07 -18.61 -18.31
N TYR A 123 -3.77 -19.11 -17.12
CA TYR A 123 -2.96 -20.28 -16.92
C TYR A 123 -3.68 -21.57 -17.35
N ARG A 124 -3.01 -22.37 -18.16
CA ARG A 124 -3.49 -23.62 -18.74
C ARG A 124 -2.60 -24.77 -18.26
N SER A 125 -2.99 -25.42 -17.16
CA SER A 125 -2.27 -26.58 -16.61
C SER A 125 -2.09 -27.72 -17.63
N LYS A 126 -3.07 -27.95 -18.52
CA LYS A 126 -3.03 -29.04 -19.52
C LYS A 126 -1.91 -28.93 -20.55
N ILE A 127 -1.34 -27.74 -20.78
CA ILE A 127 -0.27 -27.55 -21.76
C ILE A 127 1.11 -27.50 -21.12
N SER A 128 1.19 -27.39 -19.79
CA SER A 128 2.45 -27.36 -19.07
C SER A 128 2.91 -28.77 -18.72
N SER A 129 4.11 -29.14 -19.14
CA SER A 129 4.75 -30.42 -18.84
C SER A 129 5.32 -30.49 -17.41
N THR A 130 5.47 -29.35 -16.74
CA THR A 130 6.05 -29.23 -15.39
C THR A 130 4.98 -29.01 -14.31
N TYR A 131 3.71 -28.95 -14.71
CA TYR A 131 2.58 -28.80 -13.80
C TYR A 131 2.39 -30.01 -12.89
N THR A 132 2.17 -29.74 -11.61
CA THR A 132 1.74 -30.70 -10.59
C THR A 132 0.45 -30.22 -9.94
N GLU A 133 -0.55 -31.11 -9.86
CA GLU A 133 -1.85 -30.79 -9.26
C GLU A 133 -1.77 -30.83 -7.73
N ILE A 134 -2.26 -29.75 -7.08
CA ILE A 134 -2.50 -29.69 -5.63
C ILE A 134 -4.00 -29.72 -5.36
N GLY A 135 -4.76 -28.77 -5.94
CA GLY A 135 -6.23 -28.78 -5.94
C GLY A 135 -6.90 -28.28 -4.67
N THR A 136 -6.15 -27.95 -3.61
CA THR A 136 -6.69 -27.39 -2.37
C THR A 136 -7.34 -26.02 -2.63
N PRO A 137 -8.62 -25.81 -2.29
CA PRO A 137 -9.30 -24.54 -2.53
C PRO A 137 -8.71 -23.42 -1.67
N CYS A 138 -8.70 -22.19 -2.20
CA CYS A 138 -8.23 -21.01 -1.49
C CYS A 138 -9.17 -19.83 -1.71
N THR A 139 -9.30 -19.01 -0.67
CA THR A 139 -9.98 -17.71 -0.71
C THR A 139 -8.98 -16.66 -0.27
N ILE A 140 -8.68 -15.70 -1.14
CA ILE A 140 -7.74 -14.62 -0.85
C ILE A 140 -8.56 -13.34 -0.71
N PRO A 141 -8.55 -12.70 0.48
CA PRO A 141 -9.23 -11.43 0.69
C PRO A 141 -8.69 -10.32 -0.21
N TYR A 142 -9.58 -9.44 -0.67
CA TYR A 142 -9.27 -8.33 -1.56
C TYR A 142 -10.26 -7.18 -1.33
N GLY A 143 -9.81 -6.07 -0.73
CA GLY A 143 -10.67 -4.95 -0.36
C GLY A 143 -11.88 -5.42 0.48
N GLU A 144 -13.09 -5.03 0.06
CA GLU A 144 -14.37 -5.49 0.63
C GLU A 144 -14.80 -6.90 0.15
N GLY A 145 -14.04 -7.52 -0.75
CA GLY A 145 -14.37 -8.80 -1.39
C GLY A 145 -13.31 -9.88 -1.21
N SER A 146 -13.37 -10.91 -2.06
CA SER A 146 -12.34 -11.96 -2.10
C SER A 146 -12.26 -12.56 -3.48
N ILE A 147 -11.07 -13.00 -3.86
CA ILE A 147 -10.85 -13.84 -5.05
C ILE A 147 -10.82 -15.31 -4.63
N TYR A 148 -11.36 -16.19 -5.48
CA TYR A 148 -11.56 -17.60 -5.17
C TYR A 148 -10.87 -18.48 -6.20
N GLY A 149 -10.18 -19.51 -5.73
CA GLY A 149 -9.38 -20.38 -6.57
C GLY A 149 -9.00 -21.67 -5.88
N PHE A 150 -7.94 -22.28 -6.37
CA PHE A 150 -7.28 -23.44 -5.75
C PHE A 150 -5.77 -23.37 -6.02
N PHE A 151 -4.98 -24.01 -5.15
CA PHE A 151 -3.54 -24.09 -5.32
C PHE A 151 -3.12 -25.09 -6.40
N SER A 152 -2.04 -24.74 -7.09
CA SER A 152 -1.37 -25.51 -8.12
C SER A 152 0.14 -25.33 -7.98
N GLN A 153 0.92 -26.24 -8.56
CA GLN A 153 2.37 -26.14 -8.55
C GLN A 153 2.92 -26.21 -9.97
N ASP A 154 3.87 -25.34 -10.29
CA ASP A 154 4.60 -25.37 -11.55
C ASP A 154 5.93 -24.61 -11.41
N ASN A 155 6.77 -24.65 -12.45
CA ASN A 155 7.94 -23.81 -12.54
C ASN A 155 7.54 -22.37 -12.89
N VAL A 156 8.11 -21.39 -12.19
CA VAL A 156 7.90 -19.97 -12.44
C VAL A 156 9.23 -19.33 -12.83
N GLN A 157 9.24 -18.61 -13.94
CA GLN A 157 10.39 -17.83 -14.37
C GLN A 157 10.17 -16.35 -14.05
N VAL A 158 11.17 -15.75 -13.40
CA VAL A 158 11.23 -14.32 -13.06
C VAL A 158 12.59 -13.80 -13.56
N GLY A 159 12.57 -12.90 -14.55
CA GLY A 159 13.78 -12.51 -15.27
C GLY A 159 14.47 -13.71 -15.93
N ASP A 160 15.75 -13.92 -15.62
CA ASP A 160 16.57 -15.05 -16.08
C ASP A 160 16.53 -16.26 -15.14
N VAL A 161 15.79 -16.20 -14.02
CA VAL A 161 15.76 -17.24 -12.98
C VAL A 161 14.52 -18.11 -13.15
N ILE A 162 14.71 -19.44 -13.14
CA ILE A 162 13.62 -20.42 -13.12
C ILE A 162 13.54 -21.03 -11.71
N ILE A 163 12.47 -20.70 -11.01
CA ILE A 163 12.10 -21.25 -9.70
C ILE A 163 11.26 -22.49 -9.93
N LYS A 164 11.73 -23.63 -9.44
CA LYS A 164 11.01 -24.91 -9.59
C LYS A 164 9.97 -25.10 -8.50
N ASP A 165 8.97 -25.91 -8.79
CA ASP A 165 8.00 -26.41 -7.80
C ASP A 165 7.33 -25.27 -7.00
N GLN A 166 7.11 -24.12 -7.64
CA GLN A 166 6.45 -22.98 -7.01
C GLN A 166 4.95 -23.23 -6.92
N GLU A 167 4.43 -23.18 -5.70
CA GLU A 167 3.00 -23.19 -5.44
C GLU A 167 2.37 -21.82 -5.71
N PHE A 168 1.24 -21.78 -6.39
CA PHE A 168 0.50 -20.55 -6.69
C PHE A 168 -1.01 -20.83 -6.78
N ALA A 169 -1.83 -19.79 -6.67
CA ALA A 169 -3.28 -19.93 -6.79
C ALA A 169 -3.75 -19.71 -8.24
N GLU A 170 -4.49 -20.69 -8.76
CA GLU A 170 -5.29 -20.60 -9.97
C GLU A 170 -6.66 -19.97 -9.64
N ILE A 171 -6.88 -18.72 -10.03
CA ILE A 171 -8.13 -18.00 -9.72
C ILE A 171 -9.25 -18.40 -10.68
N THR A 172 -10.38 -18.85 -10.13
CA THR A 172 -11.56 -19.33 -10.88
C THR A 172 -12.73 -18.37 -10.83
N ARG A 173 -12.78 -17.54 -9.78
CA ARG A 173 -13.79 -16.50 -9.61
C ARG A 173 -13.16 -15.27 -9.00
N GLU A 174 -13.28 -14.16 -9.71
CA GLU A 174 -12.83 -12.87 -9.23
C GLU A 174 -13.90 -12.21 -8.36
N GLY A 175 -13.46 -11.44 -7.36
CA GLY A 175 -14.34 -10.82 -6.36
C GLY A 175 -15.00 -9.53 -6.82
N SER A 176 -14.45 -8.87 -7.84
CA SER A 176 -14.91 -7.57 -8.32
C SER A 176 -14.74 -7.44 -9.83
N LEU A 177 -15.72 -6.80 -10.50
CA LEU A 177 -15.62 -6.45 -11.92
C LEU A 177 -14.50 -5.45 -12.20
N ALA A 178 -14.08 -4.66 -11.20
CA ALA A 178 -13.02 -3.67 -11.33
C ALA A 178 -11.67 -4.30 -11.72
N LEU A 179 -11.46 -5.58 -11.35
CA LEU A 179 -10.30 -6.35 -11.77
C LEU A 179 -10.23 -6.54 -13.30
N SER A 180 -11.37 -6.49 -14.01
CA SER A 180 -11.42 -6.59 -15.48
C SER A 180 -10.70 -5.44 -16.20
N ALA A 181 -10.58 -4.29 -15.54
CA ALA A 181 -10.00 -3.07 -16.10
C ALA A 181 -8.50 -2.91 -15.80
N LEU A 182 -7.91 -3.86 -15.06
CA LEU A 182 -6.49 -3.82 -14.73
C LEU A 182 -5.64 -4.23 -15.95
N PRO A 183 -4.45 -3.63 -16.14
CA PRO A 183 -3.55 -4.00 -17.23
C PRO A 183 -2.58 -5.12 -16.85
N PHE A 184 -2.73 -5.72 -15.66
CA PHE A 184 -1.94 -6.84 -15.19
C PHE A 184 -2.85 -8.02 -14.88
N ASP A 185 -2.33 -9.22 -15.06
CA ASP A 185 -3.07 -10.48 -14.95
C ASP A 185 -3.17 -10.95 -13.50
N GLY A 186 -2.15 -10.69 -12.67
CA GLY A 186 -2.11 -11.24 -11.31
C GLY A 186 -1.16 -10.50 -10.36
N ILE A 187 -0.89 -11.12 -9.23
CA ILE A 187 -0.03 -10.58 -8.17
C ILE A 187 1.02 -11.59 -7.79
N LEU A 188 2.25 -11.13 -7.61
CA LEU A 188 3.35 -11.89 -7.03
C LEU A 188 3.71 -11.27 -5.67
N GLY A 189 3.27 -11.92 -4.59
CA GLY A 189 3.57 -11.50 -3.23
C GLY A 189 5.05 -11.64 -2.85
N LEU A 190 5.60 -10.58 -2.26
CA LEU A 190 6.97 -10.45 -1.74
C LEU A 190 7.01 -10.32 -0.21
N GLY A 191 5.87 -10.52 0.45
CA GLY A 191 5.73 -10.58 1.90
C GLY A 191 6.24 -11.88 2.53
N PHE A 192 5.93 -12.05 3.82
CA PHE A 192 6.37 -13.17 4.63
C PHE A 192 5.42 -14.38 4.52
N GLN A 193 5.96 -15.60 4.59
CA GLN A 193 5.16 -16.82 4.57
C GLN A 193 4.07 -16.87 5.65
N ASP A 194 4.31 -16.25 6.81
CA ASP A 194 3.33 -16.20 7.89
C ASP A 194 2.02 -15.51 7.47
N ALA A 195 2.10 -14.54 6.56
CA ALA A 195 0.96 -13.83 5.99
C ALA A 195 0.36 -14.51 4.74
N SER A 196 0.91 -15.66 4.29
CA SER A 196 0.38 -16.36 3.12
C SER A 196 -0.86 -17.19 3.46
N ILE A 197 -1.88 -17.06 2.61
CA ILE A 197 -3.03 -17.96 2.62
C ILE A 197 -2.54 -19.37 2.28
N GLY A 198 -2.98 -20.36 3.07
CA GLY A 198 -2.56 -21.75 2.93
C GLY A 198 -1.15 -22.04 3.42
N LYS A 199 -0.45 -21.08 4.03
CA LYS A 199 0.97 -21.18 4.45
C LYS A 199 1.91 -21.58 3.31
N VAL A 200 1.55 -21.20 2.09
CA VAL A 200 2.30 -21.46 0.87
C VAL A 200 3.62 -20.68 0.87
N THR A 201 4.71 -21.33 0.47
CA THR A 201 6.03 -20.70 0.40
C THR A 201 6.06 -19.60 -0.69
N PRO A 202 6.34 -18.33 -0.33
CA PRO A 202 6.44 -17.25 -1.31
C PRO A 202 7.60 -17.45 -2.29
N LEU A 203 7.48 -16.90 -3.50
CA LEU A 203 8.43 -17.17 -4.59
C LEU A 203 9.88 -16.82 -4.24
N TRP A 204 10.09 -15.70 -3.58
CA TRP A 204 11.43 -15.25 -3.22
C TRP A 204 12.08 -16.12 -2.13
N TYR A 205 11.29 -16.83 -1.29
CA TYR A 205 11.84 -17.85 -0.38
C TYR A 205 12.41 -19.03 -1.19
N ASN A 206 11.65 -19.52 -2.17
CA ASN A 206 12.12 -20.57 -3.07
C ASN A 206 13.35 -20.14 -3.87
N MET A 207 13.49 -18.85 -4.24
CA MET A 207 14.73 -18.34 -4.84
C MET A 207 15.94 -18.51 -3.92
N ILE A 208 15.78 -18.29 -2.61
CA ILE A 208 16.84 -18.48 -1.62
C ILE A 208 17.13 -19.97 -1.44
N GLU A 209 16.10 -20.78 -1.20
CA GLU A 209 16.24 -22.20 -0.89
C GLU A 209 16.83 -23.01 -2.05
N GLN A 210 16.51 -22.64 -3.29
CA GLN A 210 17.05 -23.26 -4.50
C GLN A 210 18.42 -22.70 -4.91
N GLY A 211 18.98 -21.74 -4.15
CA GLY A 211 20.31 -21.20 -4.36
C GLY A 211 20.43 -20.21 -5.53
N HIS A 212 19.33 -19.62 -5.97
CA HIS A 212 19.32 -18.61 -7.05
C HIS A 212 19.81 -17.24 -6.60
N ILE A 213 19.68 -16.93 -5.30
CA ILE A 213 20.19 -15.69 -4.70
C ILE A 213 21.01 -15.96 -3.45
N CYS A 214 22.18 -15.32 -3.36
CA CYS A 214 23.10 -15.50 -2.22
C CYS A 214 22.82 -14.52 -1.09
N HIS A 215 22.58 -13.25 -1.40
CA HIS A 215 22.14 -12.27 -0.43
C HIS A 215 20.64 -12.34 -0.30
N LYS A 216 20.15 -12.45 0.94
CA LYS A 216 18.71 -12.54 1.24
C LYS A 216 18.06 -11.15 1.24
N ILE A 217 18.25 -10.42 0.15
CA ILE A 217 17.73 -9.07 -0.04
C ILE A 217 17.08 -8.97 -1.41
N PHE A 218 16.15 -8.03 -1.54
CA PHE A 218 15.75 -7.50 -2.84
C PHE A 218 15.59 -5.99 -2.75
N SER A 219 15.74 -5.28 -3.86
CA SER A 219 15.58 -3.82 -3.90
C SER A 219 14.63 -3.37 -5.00
N LEU A 220 13.98 -2.24 -4.76
CA LEU A 220 13.05 -1.58 -5.66
C LEU A 220 13.54 -0.19 -6.01
N TRP A 221 13.52 0.10 -7.30
CA TRP A 221 13.59 1.46 -7.84
C TRP A 221 12.38 1.68 -8.74
N LEU A 222 11.60 2.72 -8.45
CA LEU A 222 10.40 3.08 -9.21
C LEU A 222 10.63 4.41 -9.90
N ASN A 223 10.70 4.39 -11.23
CA ASN A 223 10.96 5.57 -12.02
C ASN A 223 9.72 6.49 -12.03
N GLN A 224 9.92 7.73 -11.59
CA GLN A 224 8.89 8.75 -11.54
C GLN A 224 8.74 9.52 -12.86
N ASP A 225 9.66 9.37 -13.82
CA ASP A 225 9.50 9.94 -15.16
C ASP A 225 8.47 9.13 -15.97
N PRO A 226 7.30 9.72 -16.34
CA PRO A 226 6.29 9.03 -17.13
C PRO A 226 6.65 8.89 -18.62
N THR A 227 7.73 9.52 -19.07
CA THR A 227 8.17 9.51 -20.49
C THR A 227 9.13 8.36 -20.80
N GLU A 228 9.74 7.75 -19.79
CA GLU A 228 10.68 6.65 -19.92
C GLU A 228 9.96 5.31 -20.13
N GLU A 229 10.53 4.44 -20.98
CA GLU A 229 9.97 3.10 -21.23
C GLU A 229 10.15 2.17 -20.01
N MET A 230 11.24 2.36 -19.26
CA MET A 230 11.51 1.62 -18.03
C MET A 230 10.83 2.32 -16.86
N GLY A 231 9.71 1.75 -16.42
CA GLY A 231 8.97 2.23 -15.25
C GLY A 231 9.68 1.95 -13.93
N GLY A 232 10.59 1.00 -13.87
CA GLY A 232 11.37 0.71 -12.66
C GLY A 232 12.16 -0.57 -12.79
N GLU A 233 12.78 -1.00 -11.70
CA GLU A 233 13.55 -2.23 -11.62
C GLU A 233 13.43 -2.87 -10.24
N ILE A 234 13.30 -4.20 -10.21
CA ILE A 234 13.48 -5.03 -9.03
C ILE A 234 14.79 -5.79 -9.18
N VAL A 235 15.61 -5.80 -8.13
CA VAL A 235 16.83 -6.59 -8.08
C VAL A 235 16.73 -7.61 -6.97
N PHE A 236 16.69 -8.90 -7.32
CA PHE A 236 16.78 -9.98 -6.34
C PHE A 236 18.24 -10.32 -6.06
N GLY A 237 18.61 -10.45 -4.79
CA GLY A 237 19.95 -10.85 -4.36
C GLY A 237 21.00 -9.73 -4.35
N GLY A 238 20.60 -8.46 -4.55
CA GLY A 238 21.53 -7.34 -4.57
C GLY A 238 20.84 -5.98 -4.70
N ILE A 239 21.64 -4.97 -5.05
CA ILE A 239 21.22 -3.58 -5.27
C ILE A 239 21.92 -3.04 -6.51
N ASP A 240 21.26 -2.14 -7.24
CA ASP A 240 21.91 -1.39 -8.32
C ASP A 240 22.27 0.02 -7.88
N TYR A 241 23.58 0.29 -7.77
CA TYR A 241 24.13 1.58 -7.37
C TYR A 241 23.80 2.74 -8.33
N ARG A 242 23.28 2.46 -9.53
CA ARG A 242 22.83 3.49 -10.47
C ARG A 242 21.47 4.10 -10.10
N HIS A 243 20.71 3.45 -9.22
CA HIS A 243 19.32 3.79 -8.92
C HIS A 243 19.12 4.57 -7.62
N PHE A 244 20.20 4.95 -6.93
CA PHE A 244 20.11 5.76 -5.71
C PHE A 244 21.33 6.66 -5.50
N ARG A 245 21.17 7.63 -4.59
CA ARG A 245 22.22 8.56 -4.16
C ARG A 245 22.43 8.47 -2.64
N GLY A 246 23.68 8.59 -2.23
CA GLY A 246 24.06 8.49 -0.82
C GLY A 246 23.94 7.07 -0.25
N ASP A 247 23.88 6.98 1.08
CA ASP A 247 23.80 5.71 1.80
C ASP A 247 22.37 5.40 2.26
N HIS A 248 21.98 4.13 2.21
CA HIS A 248 20.71 3.69 2.79
C HIS A 248 20.66 3.89 4.29
N THR A 249 19.53 4.38 4.77
CA THR A 249 19.18 4.41 6.18
C THR A 249 18.38 3.18 6.51
N TYR A 250 18.98 2.26 7.27
CA TYR A 250 18.35 1.01 7.65
C TYR A 250 17.61 1.11 8.98
N VAL A 251 16.38 0.61 9.01
CA VAL A 251 15.55 0.45 10.21
C VAL A 251 15.10 -1.01 10.36
N PRO A 252 15.11 -1.57 11.58
CA PRO A 252 14.65 -2.93 11.80
C PRO A 252 13.14 -3.05 11.56
N LEU A 253 12.67 -4.26 11.30
CA LEU A 253 11.24 -4.54 11.28
C LEU A 253 10.66 -4.46 12.70
N SER A 254 9.53 -3.78 12.84
CA SER A 254 8.81 -3.65 14.12
C SER A 254 7.99 -4.92 14.43
N GLN A 255 7.40 -5.54 13.40
CA GLN A 255 6.64 -6.78 13.50
C GLN A 255 6.92 -7.69 12.29
N LYS A 256 7.07 -8.99 12.54
CA LYS A 256 7.24 -10.01 11.49
C LYS A 256 5.87 -10.40 10.93
N GLY A 257 5.72 -10.38 9.61
CA GLY A 257 4.45 -10.69 8.92
C GLY A 257 4.24 -9.74 7.75
N TYR A 258 4.53 -8.46 7.98
CA TYR A 258 4.63 -7.42 6.96
C TYR A 258 6.04 -6.83 6.93
N TRP A 259 6.35 -6.12 5.84
CA TRP A 259 7.48 -5.20 5.79
C TRP A 259 7.14 -3.93 6.58
N GLN A 260 6.96 -4.09 7.90
CA GLN A 260 6.54 -3.04 8.83
C GLN A 260 7.72 -2.49 9.61
N ILE A 261 7.77 -1.16 9.73
CA ILE A 261 8.80 -0.41 10.45
C ILE A 261 8.17 0.58 11.42
N ASP A 262 8.93 1.00 12.42
CA ASP A 262 8.57 2.15 13.25
C ASP A 262 8.88 3.45 12.51
N VAL A 263 7.91 4.35 12.48
CA VAL A 263 8.02 5.70 11.93
C VAL A 263 7.78 6.68 13.06
N GLY A 264 8.65 7.68 13.16
CA GLY A 264 8.48 8.79 14.09
C GLY A 264 7.48 9.80 13.55
N ASP A 265 7.72 11.07 13.87
CA ASP A 265 6.78 12.13 13.55
C ASP A 265 6.66 12.40 12.04
N VAL A 266 5.46 12.86 11.66
CA VAL A 266 5.14 13.33 10.31
C VAL A 266 4.99 14.84 10.36
N LEU A 267 5.79 15.55 9.54
CA LEU A 267 5.87 17.01 9.55
C LEU A 267 5.22 17.62 8.30
N LEU A 268 4.49 18.71 8.51
CA LEU A 268 4.00 19.61 7.45
C LEU A 268 4.90 20.85 7.42
N GLY A 269 5.79 20.90 6.44
CA GLY A 269 6.91 21.83 6.47
C GLY A 269 7.79 21.57 7.69
N SER A 270 7.85 22.52 8.62
CA SER A 270 8.59 22.38 9.88
C SER A 270 7.72 21.98 11.08
N ASN A 271 6.40 21.81 10.89
CA ASN A 271 5.45 21.66 11.98
C ASN A 271 5.04 20.19 12.16
N SER A 272 5.05 19.72 13.40
CA SER A 272 4.56 18.38 13.76
C SER A 272 3.04 18.25 13.55
N THR A 273 2.61 17.05 13.17
CA THR A 273 1.19 16.65 13.13
C THR A 273 0.72 16.02 14.45
N GLY A 274 1.63 15.83 15.41
CA GLY A 274 1.39 15.45 16.80
C GLY A 274 1.17 13.95 17.04
N LEU A 275 0.48 13.26 16.14
CA LEU A 275 0.05 11.87 16.39
C LEU A 275 1.23 10.90 16.52
N CYS A 276 2.23 11.01 15.64
CA CYS A 276 3.34 10.08 15.56
C CYS A 276 4.59 10.54 16.32
N GLU A 277 4.49 11.56 17.19
CA GLU A 277 5.60 11.99 18.07
C GLU A 277 6.07 10.83 18.99
N GLY A 278 5.14 9.98 19.43
CA GLY A 278 5.40 8.79 20.24
C GLY A 278 5.76 7.53 19.44
N GLY A 279 5.82 7.63 18.11
CA GLY A 279 5.96 6.51 17.20
C GLY A 279 4.63 6.01 16.64
N CYS A 280 4.64 5.73 15.34
CA CYS A 280 3.61 5.04 14.59
C CYS A 280 4.24 3.83 13.88
N ALA A 281 3.42 2.89 13.44
CA ALA A 281 3.86 1.84 12.54
C ALA A 281 3.69 2.29 11.08
N ALA A 282 4.50 1.75 10.17
CA ALA A 282 4.25 1.86 8.73
C ALA A 282 4.57 0.56 8.00
N ILE A 283 3.67 0.13 7.12
CA ILE A 283 3.92 -0.94 6.15
C ILE A 283 4.47 -0.32 4.88
N VAL A 284 5.55 -0.90 4.36
CA VAL A 284 6.17 -0.50 3.10
C VAL A 284 5.61 -1.38 1.98
N ASP A 285 4.73 -0.83 1.14
CA ASP A 285 3.87 -1.61 0.23
C ASP A 285 4.00 -1.17 -1.23
N SER A 286 4.71 -1.95 -2.05
CA SER A 286 4.84 -1.73 -3.49
C SER A 286 3.59 -2.08 -4.29
N GLY A 287 2.61 -2.76 -3.67
CA GLY A 287 1.34 -3.12 -4.29
C GLY A 287 0.36 -1.94 -4.40
N THR A 288 0.58 -0.84 -3.69
CA THR A 288 -0.27 0.36 -3.74
C THR A 288 0.55 1.58 -4.11
N SER A 289 -0.08 2.57 -4.75
CA SER A 289 0.60 3.80 -5.14
C SER A 289 0.43 4.92 -4.13
N LEU A 290 -0.76 5.04 -3.53
CA LEU A 290 -1.06 6.11 -2.57
C LEU A 290 -0.38 5.88 -1.22
N ILE A 291 -0.27 6.95 -0.43
CA ILE A 291 0.13 6.88 0.97
C ILE A 291 -1.14 6.87 1.81
N ALA A 292 -1.32 5.83 2.62
CA ALA A 292 -2.44 5.76 3.56
C ALA A 292 -1.97 6.08 4.98
N GLY A 293 -2.78 6.79 5.75
CA GLY A 293 -2.49 7.05 7.15
C GLY A 293 -3.70 7.52 7.96
N PRO A 294 -3.51 7.79 9.26
CA PRO A 294 -4.60 8.14 10.17
C PRO A 294 -5.39 9.37 9.70
N THR A 295 -6.72 9.31 9.79
CA THR A 295 -7.63 10.37 9.35
C THR A 295 -7.26 11.72 9.96
N SER A 296 -6.83 11.71 11.22
CA SER A 296 -6.44 12.91 11.97
C SER A 296 -5.22 13.64 11.38
N VAL A 297 -4.29 12.91 10.74
CA VAL A 297 -3.12 13.48 10.09
C VAL A 297 -3.42 13.82 8.63
N VAL A 298 -4.12 12.93 7.91
CA VAL A 298 -4.52 13.16 6.52
C VAL A 298 -5.43 14.39 6.38
N THR A 299 -6.29 14.66 7.37
CA THR A 299 -7.09 15.90 7.41
C THR A 299 -6.22 17.16 7.50
N GLN A 300 -5.15 17.13 8.31
CA GLN A 300 -4.19 18.24 8.41
C GLN A 300 -3.43 18.43 7.08
N ILE A 301 -3.03 17.32 6.43
CA ILE A 301 -2.41 17.33 5.10
C ILE A 301 -3.37 17.96 4.08
N ASN A 302 -4.62 17.49 4.01
CA ASN A 302 -5.63 17.99 3.07
C ASN A 302 -5.88 19.48 3.25
N HIS A 303 -5.95 19.97 4.49
CA HIS A 303 -6.04 21.39 4.76
C HIS A 303 -4.81 22.16 4.25
N ALA A 304 -3.61 21.67 4.55
CA ALA A 304 -2.36 22.33 4.18
C ALA A 304 -2.10 22.40 2.67
N ILE A 305 -2.55 21.41 1.91
CA ILE A 305 -2.41 21.36 0.44
C ILE A 305 -3.62 21.96 -0.30
N GLY A 306 -4.65 22.40 0.43
CA GLY A 306 -5.88 22.95 -0.16
C GLY A 306 -6.75 21.92 -0.86
N ALA A 307 -6.69 20.66 -0.43
CA ALA A 307 -7.47 19.57 -0.98
C ALA A 307 -8.96 19.70 -0.66
N GLU A 308 -9.81 19.20 -1.53
CA GLU A 308 -11.24 19.04 -1.27
C GLU A 308 -11.49 17.93 -0.23
N GLY A 309 -12.45 18.18 0.66
CA GLY A 309 -12.93 17.23 1.66
C GLY A 309 -14.41 17.48 1.92
N TYR A 310 -15.01 16.71 2.83
CA TYR A 310 -16.41 16.94 3.21
C TYR A 310 -16.50 17.72 4.51
N VAL A 311 -17.62 18.44 4.65
CA VAL A 311 -17.96 19.15 5.87
C VAL A 311 -18.65 18.18 6.83
N SER A 312 -18.04 17.90 7.99
CA SER A 312 -18.72 17.17 9.06
C SER A 312 -19.39 18.15 10.03
N PHE A 313 -20.72 18.12 10.04
CA PHE A 313 -21.51 18.87 11.00
C PHE A 313 -21.33 18.33 12.42
N GLU A 314 -21.06 17.03 12.58
CA GLU A 314 -20.76 16.39 13.86
C GLU A 314 -19.45 16.93 14.43
N CYS A 315 -18.39 17.02 13.62
CA CYS A 315 -17.10 17.60 13.99
C CYS A 315 -17.28 19.06 14.45
N LYS A 316 -17.94 19.89 13.64
CA LYS A 316 -18.22 21.29 13.98
C LYS A 316 -19.08 21.41 15.24
N SER A 317 -20.07 20.53 15.43
CA SER A 317 -20.93 20.50 16.62
C SER A 317 -20.15 20.17 17.89
N ILE A 318 -19.24 19.18 17.82
CA ILE A 318 -18.37 18.85 18.97
C ILE A 318 -17.48 20.04 19.32
N LEU A 319 -16.84 20.66 18.33
CA LEU A 319 -16.01 21.84 18.55
C LEU A 319 -16.82 23.00 19.18
N HIS A 320 -18.01 23.26 18.68
CA HIS A 320 -18.89 24.32 19.19
C HIS A 320 -19.33 24.06 20.65
N ASN A 321 -19.78 22.84 20.94
CA ASN A 321 -20.39 22.51 22.23
C ASN A 321 -19.36 22.18 23.31
N TYR A 322 -18.24 21.54 22.94
CA TYR A 322 -17.26 20.99 23.88
C TYR A 322 -15.86 21.59 23.73
N GLY A 323 -15.57 22.34 22.66
CA GLY A 323 -14.24 22.89 22.41
C GLY A 323 -13.69 23.74 23.56
N ASN A 324 -14.54 24.52 24.23
CA ASN A 324 -14.15 25.29 25.41
C ASN A 324 -13.69 24.42 26.58
N SER A 325 -14.38 23.30 26.82
CA SER A 325 -14.01 22.33 27.85
C SER A 325 -12.72 21.62 27.49
N ILE A 326 -12.59 21.16 26.23
CA ILE A 326 -11.37 20.53 25.71
C ILE A 326 -10.16 21.47 25.88
N TRP A 327 -10.30 22.73 25.45
CA TRP A 327 -9.27 23.75 25.64
C TRP A 327 -8.89 23.93 27.11
N GLY A 328 -9.89 24.06 27.99
CA GLY A 328 -9.66 24.20 29.43
C GLY A 328 -8.85 23.04 30.00
N SER A 329 -9.22 21.81 29.65
CA SER A 329 -8.53 20.58 30.07
C SER A 329 -7.07 20.53 29.58
N LEU A 330 -6.83 20.85 28.30
CA LEU A 330 -5.48 20.86 27.73
C LEU A 330 -4.58 21.92 28.37
N ILE A 331 -5.09 23.13 28.60
CA ILE A 331 -4.34 24.20 29.28
C ILE A 331 -4.07 23.85 30.75
N ALA A 332 -4.98 23.12 31.39
CA ALA A 332 -4.79 22.60 32.74
C ALA A 332 -3.77 21.44 32.82
N GLY A 333 -3.27 20.95 31.67
CA GLY A 333 -2.31 19.84 31.61
C GLY A 333 -2.92 18.48 31.90
N LEU A 334 -4.23 18.30 31.68
CA LEU A 334 -4.88 17.00 31.78
C LEU A 334 -4.42 16.07 30.65
N ASN A 335 -4.48 14.76 30.90
CA ASN A 335 -4.12 13.76 29.91
C ASN A 335 -5.07 13.82 28.70
N PRO A 336 -4.59 14.13 27.48
CA PRO A 336 -5.42 14.22 26.28
C PRO A 336 -6.30 12.99 26.05
N ASP A 337 -5.79 11.78 26.32
CA ASP A 337 -6.49 10.51 26.08
C ASP A 337 -7.75 10.33 26.93
N LEU A 338 -7.86 11.07 28.04
CA LEU A 338 -8.99 10.98 28.96
C LEU A 338 -10.06 12.06 28.73
N ILE A 339 -9.73 13.12 27.97
CA ILE A 339 -10.59 14.30 27.83
C ILE A 339 -11.96 13.94 27.25
N CYS A 340 -12.00 13.13 26.19
CA CYS A 340 -13.25 12.77 25.53
C CYS A 340 -14.12 11.85 26.37
N SER A 341 -13.51 11.03 27.21
CA SER A 341 -14.18 10.18 28.19
C SER A 341 -14.73 10.99 29.36
N ASP A 342 -13.96 11.96 29.87
CA ASP A 342 -14.37 12.89 30.94
C ASP A 342 -15.55 13.79 30.52
N ILE A 343 -15.60 14.17 29.24
CA ILE A 343 -16.71 14.93 28.64
C ILE A 343 -17.93 14.02 28.37
N GLY A 344 -17.77 12.69 28.42
CA GLY A 344 -18.83 11.71 28.19
C GLY A 344 -19.11 11.39 26.72
N LEU A 345 -18.17 11.72 25.81
CA LEU A 345 -18.28 11.38 24.38
C LEU A 345 -17.69 10.01 24.04
N CYS A 346 -16.80 9.50 24.89
CA CYS A 346 -16.23 8.15 24.80
C CYS A 346 -16.68 7.29 26.00
N SER A 347 -16.85 5.99 25.78
CA SER A 347 -17.07 5.05 26.88
C SER A 347 -15.80 4.89 27.70
N ASN A 348 -15.91 4.96 29.04
CA ASN A 348 -14.80 4.68 29.95
C ASN A 348 -14.41 3.20 29.85
N ASN A 349 -13.51 2.84 28.93
CA ASN A 349 -12.85 1.53 28.95
C ASN A 349 -11.73 1.53 30.00
N GLY A 350 -12.14 1.57 31.27
CA GLY A 350 -11.35 1.04 32.38
C GLY A 350 -11.78 -0.40 32.63
N PHE A 351 -10.81 -1.31 32.75
CA PHE A 351 -10.99 -2.72 33.07
C PHE A 351 -12.16 -3.06 34.03
N ASN A 352 -12.97 -4.06 33.62
CA ASN A 352 -13.87 -4.94 34.39
C ASN A 352 -15.29 -4.50 34.83
N THR A 353 -16.25 -5.30 34.30
CA THR A 353 -17.42 -5.96 34.92
C THR A 353 -18.77 -5.24 35.10
N MET A 354 -19.76 -5.86 34.43
CA MET A 354 -21.16 -6.18 34.81
C MET A 354 -22.20 -5.06 35.03
N ASP A 355 -23.24 -5.16 34.17
CA ASP A 355 -24.67 -4.82 34.32
C ASP A 355 -25.02 -3.34 34.62
N ASP A 356 -26.04 -2.71 34.02
CA ASP A 356 -27.37 -3.24 33.80
C ASP A 356 -28.15 -2.44 32.72
N VAL A 357 -29.21 -3.09 32.24
CA VAL A 357 -30.13 -2.80 31.14
C VAL A 357 -31.01 -1.57 31.34
N ILE A 358 -31.23 -0.77 30.28
CA ILE A 358 -32.57 -0.22 29.95
C ILE A 358 -32.77 -0.25 28.43
N GLU A 359 -33.64 -1.16 27.98
CA GLU A 359 -34.21 -1.22 26.62
C GLU A 359 -35.09 0.01 26.34
N THR A 360 -34.92 0.60 25.16
CA THR A 360 -36.03 1.20 24.42
C THR A 360 -36.08 0.60 23.02
N VAL A 361 -37.25 0.10 22.70
CA VAL A 361 -37.57 -0.84 21.62
C VAL A 361 -37.97 -0.09 20.34
N VAL A 362 -37.78 -0.77 19.18
CA VAL A 362 -38.36 -0.57 17.83
C VAL A 362 -37.48 0.31 16.90
N HIS A 363 -36.88 -0.14 15.78
CA HIS A 363 -37.19 -1.20 14.82
C HIS A 363 -35.94 -2.01 14.37
N ASN A 364 -36.25 -3.22 13.91
CA ASN A 364 -35.41 -4.36 13.59
C ASN A 364 -34.85 -4.29 12.14
N GLU A 365 -33.52 -4.19 11.98
CA GLU A 365 -32.82 -4.78 10.83
C GLU A 365 -31.51 -5.42 11.32
N SER A 366 -31.34 -6.68 10.93
CA SER A 366 -30.28 -7.60 11.35
C SER A 366 -28.89 -7.09 10.94
N TRP A 367 -28.12 -6.60 11.92
CA TRP A 367 -26.68 -6.44 11.83
C TRP A 367 -26.01 -7.45 12.76
N ASN A 368 -25.33 -8.44 12.19
CA ASN A 368 -24.38 -9.27 12.93
C ASN A 368 -23.18 -8.39 13.31
N GLY A 369 -23.24 -7.79 14.50
CA GLY A 369 -22.22 -6.87 15.01
C GLY A 369 -20.96 -7.58 15.52
N SER A 370 -19.82 -7.15 15.01
CA SER A 370 -18.50 -7.35 15.63
C SER A 370 -18.35 -6.42 16.85
N PRO A 371 -17.69 -6.84 17.95
CA PRO A 371 -17.79 -6.17 19.24
C PRO A 371 -16.70 -5.12 19.50
N THR A 372 -16.49 -4.10 18.65
CA THR A 372 -15.49 -3.02 18.95
C THR A 372 -15.65 -1.69 18.18
N ARG A 373 -16.82 -1.32 17.62
CA ARG A 373 -16.93 0.03 17.00
C ARG A 373 -17.19 1.10 18.07
N GLU A 374 -16.18 1.92 18.37
CA GLU A 374 -16.34 3.16 19.13
C GLU A 374 -17.38 4.07 18.47
N SER A 375 -18.07 4.88 19.27
CA SER A 375 -19.04 5.86 18.75
C SER A 375 -18.35 6.84 17.78
N PRO A 376 -18.95 7.18 16.62
CA PRO A 376 -18.40 8.17 15.71
C PRO A 376 -18.08 9.52 16.37
N PHE A 377 -18.82 9.88 17.43
CA PHE A 377 -18.56 11.07 18.24
C PHE A 377 -17.28 10.98 19.07
N CYS A 378 -16.91 9.78 19.53
CA CYS A 378 -15.68 9.55 20.28
C CYS A 378 -14.45 9.78 19.39
N SER A 379 -14.42 9.16 18.21
CA SER A 379 -13.30 9.31 17.27
C SER A 379 -13.12 10.77 16.82
N LEU A 380 -14.22 11.48 16.51
CA LEU A 380 -14.18 12.91 16.19
C LEU A 380 -13.70 13.77 17.37
N CYS A 381 -14.12 13.46 18.59
CA CYS A 381 -13.62 14.14 19.78
C CYS A 381 -12.11 13.96 19.93
N ASN A 382 -11.60 12.72 19.81
CA ASN A 382 -10.18 12.43 19.92
C ASN A 382 -9.36 13.18 18.86
N MET A 383 -9.87 13.27 17.63
CA MET A 383 -9.26 14.10 16.58
C MET A 383 -9.23 15.59 16.95
N ILE A 384 -10.32 16.14 17.47
CA ILE A 384 -10.39 17.55 17.90
C ILE A 384 -9.42 17.83 19.05
N VAL A 385 -9.33 16.93 20.04
CA VAL A 385 -8.36 17.03 21.15
C VAL A 385 -6.94 17.09 20.59
N LEU A 386 -6.59 16.18 19.69
CA LEU A 386 -5.28 16.15 19.03
C LEU A 386 -5.00 17.46 18.28
N TRP A 387 -5.93 17.92 17.44
CA TRP A 387 -5.73 19.13 16.64
C TRP A 387 -5.58 20.39 17.50
N ILE A 388 -6.37 20.52 18.57
CA ILE A 388 -6.22 21.62 19.54
C ILE A 388 -4.84 21.53 20.23
N GLN A 389 -4.43 20.33 20.67
CA GLN A 389 -3.14 20.12 21.33
C GLN A 389 -1.96 20.50 20.42
N VAL A 390 -2.00 20.09 19.15
CA VAL A 390 -0.98 20.44 18.16
C VAL A 390 -0.94 21.95 17.93
N GLN A 391 -2.09 22.58 17.75
CA GLN A 391 -2.17 24.01 17.44
C GLN A 391 -1.83 24.93 18.61
N ILE A 392 -2.05 24.51 19.85
CA ILE A 392 -1.60 25.26 21.04
C ILE A 392 -0.09 25.46 21.03
N LYS A 393 0.68 24.49 20.50
CA LYS A 393 2.14 24.62 20.35
C LYS A 393 2.54 25.72 19.35
N GLN A 394 1.67 26.07 18.40
CA GLN A 394 1.92 27.07 17.37
C GLN A 394 1.37 28.46 17.72
N SER A 395 0.21 28.52 18.38
CA SER A 395 -0.46 29.77 18.74
C SER A 395 -1.20 29.62 20.07
N ASN A 396 -0.95 30.52 21.01
CA ASN A 396 -1.69 30.59 22.28
C ASN A 396 -3.02 31.35 22.18
N VAL A 397 -3.37 31.88 21.00
CA VAL A 397 -4.63 32.59 20.77
C VAL A 397 -5.74 31.58 20.48
N LYS A 398 -6.64 31.40 21.45
CA LYS A 398 -7.73 30.42 21.42
C LYS A 398 -8.60 30.53 20.16
N GLU A 399 -8.95 31.74 19.76
CA GLU A 399 -9.81 31.99 18.59
C GLU A 399 -9.13 31.53 17.29
N LYS A 400 -7.79 31.68 17.19
CA LYS A 400 -7.04 31.19 16.03
C LYS A 400 -7.01 29.66 15.99
N VAL A 401 -6.80 29.03 17.15
CA VAL A 401 -6.80 27.56 17.26
C VAL A 401 -8.17 26.99 16.89
N PHE A 402 -9.25 27.56 17.43
CA PHE A 402 -10.61 27.09 17.14
C PHE A 402 -10.97 27.33 15.67
N LYS A 403 -10.56 28.46 15.07
CA LYS A 403 -10.75 28.70 13.64
C LYS A 403 -10.05 27.63 12.80
N TYR A 404 -8.80 27.29 13.12
CA TYR A 404 -8.08 26.24 12.41
C TYR A 404 -8.77 24.88 12.52
N VAL A 405 -9.19 24.50 13.73
CA VAL A 405 -9.88 23.22 13.95
C VAL A 405 -11.25 23.19 13.24
N ASP A 406 -11.95 24.32 13.20
CA ASP A 406 -13.22 24.45 12.45
C ASP A 406 -13.00 24.29 10.93
N GLU A 407 -11.89 24.80 10.39
CA GLU A 407 -11.47 24.57 9.00
C GLU A 407 -11.10 23.10 8.75
N LEU A 408 -10.47 22.41 9.70
CA LEU A 408 -10.19 20.97 9.58
C LEU A 408 -11.48 20.14 9.50
N CYS A 409 -12.53 20.53 10.23
CA CYS A 409 -13.85 19.88 10.12
C CYS A 409 -14.49 20.04 8.72
N GLU A 410 -13.96 20.90 7.84
CA GLU A 410 -14.36 21.06 6.43
C GLU A 410 -13.47 20.28 5.46
N LYS A 411 -12.40 19.67 5.97
CA LYS A 411 -11.34 19.00 5.19
C LYS A 411 -11.22 17.52 5.51
N LEU A 412 -12.22 16.95 6.19
CA LEU A 412 -12.26 15.53 6.46
C LEU A 412 -12.20 14.76 5.12
N PRO A 413 -11.35 13.72 5.02
CA PRO A 413 -11.20 12.90 3.83
C PRO A 413 -12.54 12.30 3.39
N ASN A 414 -12.93 12.51 2.12
CA ASN A 414 -14.19 11.98 1.59
C ASN A 414 -14.21 10.44 1.64
N PRO A 415 -15.21 9.79 2.24
CA PRO A 415 -15.48 8.38 1.96
C PRO A 415 -16.35 8.29 0.70
N PRO A 416 -15.93 7.66 -0.43
CA PRO A 416 -14.66 7.02 -0.78
C PRO A 416 -13.82 7.87 -1.76
N GLY A 417 -13.89 9.19 -1.66
CA GLY A 417 -13.40 10.11 -2.68
C GLY A 417 -11.96 10.55 -2.45
N HIS A 418 -11.15 10.55 -3.52
CA HIS A 418 -9.88 11.27 -3.54
C HIS A 418 -10.10 12.77 -3.39
N SER A 419 -9.14 13.42 -2.75
CA SER A 419 -9.17 14.86 -2.58
C SER A 419 -8.63 15.56 -3.82
N PHE A 420 -9.53 16.21 -4.58
CA PHE A 420 -9.18 17.09 -5.68
C PHE A 420 -8.40 18.29 -5.17
N ILE A 421 -7.44 18.75 -5.97
CA ILE A 421 -6.56 19.87 -5.63
C ILE A 421 -6.46 20.80 -6.82
N ASN A 422 -6.34 22.10 -6.54
CA ASN A 422 -6.03 23.08 -7.57
C ASN A 422 -4.58 22.88 -8.06
N CYS A 423 -4.42 22.44 -9.32
CA CYS A 423 -3.09 22.24 -9.92
C CYS A 423 -2.19 23.49 -9.88
N ASN A 424 -2.77 24.68 -9.83
CA ASN A 424 -2.00 25.93 -9.83
C ASN A 424 -1.35 26.26 -8.47
N SER A 425 -1.74 25.59 -7.38
CA SER A 425 -1.21 25.85 -6.04
C SER A 425 -0.05 24.94 -5.64
N ILE A 426 0.36 23.99 -6.50
CA ILE A 426 1.36 22.96 -6.17
C ILE A 426 2.67 23.56 -5.63
N SER A 427 3.19 24.60 -6.28
CA SER A 427 4.44 25.26 -5.88
C SER A 427 4.39 25.99 -4.53
N SER A 428 3.19 26.17 -3.96
CA SER A 428 3.00 26.81 -2.64
C SER A 428 2.72 25.82 -1.52
N MET A 429 2.58 24.53 -1.83
CA MET A 429 2.30 23.49 -0.84
C MET A 429 3.55 23.16 -0.03
N PRO A 430 3.40 22.71 1.23
CA PRO A 430 4.55 22.35 2.06
C PRO A 430 5.16 21.01 1.63
N HIS A 431 6.43 20.80 1.96
CA HIS A 431 6.97 19.44 2.00
C HIS A 431 6.27 18.64 3.12
N ILE A 432 6.03 17.35 2.87
CA ILE A 432 5.53 16.41 3.89
C ILE A 432 6.69 15.49 4.24
N THR A 433 7.10 15.46 5.50
CA THR A 433 8.32 14.75 5.91
C THR A 433 8.01 13.63 6.88
N PHE A 434 8.44 12.42 6.54
CA PHE A 434 8.41 11.28 7.45
C PHE A 434 9.74 11.19 8.21
N THR A 435 9.67 10.94 9.52
CA THR A 435 10.88 10.67 10.32
C THR A 435 11.08 9.17 10.45
N ILE A 436 12.13 8.62 9.85
CA ILE A 436 12.41 7.17 9.86
C ILE A 436 13.85 6.96 10.35
N GLY A 437 14.03 6.17 11.41
CA GLY A 437 15.36 5.91 11.96
C GLY A 437 16.13 7.17 12.37
N ASN A 438 15.44 8.17 12.94
CA ASN A 438 15.96 9.49 13.28
C ASN A 438 16.51 10.31 12.08
N LYS A 439 16.11 9.99 10.85
CA LYS A 439 16.36 10.80 9.67
C LYS A 439 15.07 11.29 9.02
N SER A 440 15.16 12.41 8.33
CA SER A 440 14.05 13.04 7.62
C SER A 440 13.96 12.57 6.18
N PHE A 441 12.76 12.19 5.76
CA PHE A 441 12.41 11.77 4.40
C PHE A 441 11.33 12.73 3.86
N PRO A 442 11.72 13.91 3.36
CA PRO A 442 10.78 14.88 2.79
C PRO A 442 10.23 14.41 1.43
N LEU A 443 8.95 14.64 1.19
CA LEU A 443 8.31 14.55 -0.11
C LEU A 443 7.96 15.97 -0.59
N SER A 444 8.34 16.31 -1.82
CA SER A 444 7.97 17.57 -2.45
C SER A 444 6.53 17.54 -2.96
N PRO A 445 5.89 18.71 -3.13
CA PRO A 445 4.56 18.79 -3.74
C PRO A 445 4.45 18.11 -5.10
N GLU A 446 5.51 18.09 -5.90
CA GLU A 446 5.54 17.43 -7.20
C GLU A 446 5.53 15.90 -7.08
N GLU A 447 6.03 15.35 -5.97
CA GLU A 447 6.11 13.90 -5.74
C GLU A 447 4.79 13.34 -5.19
N TYR A 448 4.13 14.06 -4.28
CA TYR A 448 2.90 13.58 -3.64
C TYR A 448 1.59 14.05 -4.31
N ILE A 449 1.66 14.88 -5.36
CA ILE A 449 0.49 15.29 -6.14
C ILE A 449 0.44 14.54 -7.46
N LEU A 450 -0.65 13.80 -7.68
CA LEU A 450 -0.89 13.08 -8.92
C LEU A 450 -1.57 14.00 -9.94
N ARG A 451 -1.06 14.03 -11.18
CA ARG A 451 -1.57 14.87 -12.28
C ARG A 451 -2.13 14.02 -13.41
N PHE A 452 -3.28 14.40 -13.93
CA PHE A 452 -3.99 13.71 -15.01
C PHE A 452 -4.38 14.70 -16.09
N GLU A 453 -4.10 14.35 -17.35
CA GLU A 453 -4.56 15.12 -18.50
C GLU A 453 -5.88 14.53 -19.00
N GLU A 454 -6.97 15.28 -18.87
CA GLU A 454 -8.30 14.93 -19.37
C GLU A 454 -8.70 15.89 -20.49
N GLY A 455 -8.42 15.49 -21.73
CA GLY A 455 -8.66 16.33 -22.91
C GLY A 455 -7.75 17.56 -22.93
N CYS A 456 -8.33 18.74 -22.61
CA CYS A 456 -7.60 20.01 -22.55
C CYS A 456 -7.43 20.54 -21.11
N SER A 457 -7.78 19.74 -20.10
CA SER A 457 -7.75 20.13 -18.70
C SER A 457 -6.84 19.21 -17.91
N THR A 458 -6.01 19.78 -17.04
CA THR A 458 -5.24 19.03 -16.05
C THR A 458 -6.03 18.92 -14.75
N VAL A 459 -6.18 17.70 -14.22
CA VAL A 459 -6.81 17.41 -12.93
C VAL A 459 -5.72 16.95 -11.96
N CYS A 460 -5.75 17.45 -10.72
CA CYS A 460 -4.77 17.08 -9.70
C CYS A 460 -5.44 16.46 -8.47
N TYR A 461 -4.81 15.42 -7.94
CA TYR A 461 -5.23 14.71 -6.74
C TYR A 461 -4.14 14.66 -5.69
N GLY A 462 -4.55 14.67 -4.43
CA GLY A 462 -3.66 14.37 -3.31
C GLY A 462 -3.29 12.89 -3.30
N GLY A 463 -2.01 12.60 -3.08
CA GLY A 463 -1.47 11.26 -2.94
C GLY A 463 -1.74 10.58 -1.60
N PHE A 464 -2.57 11.19 -0.74
CA PHE A 464 -2.85 10.72 0.61
C PHE A 464 -4.31 10.28 0.76
N ILE A 465 -4.51 9.16 1.44
CA ILE A 465 -5.84 8.64 1.78
C ILE A 465 -5.89 8.26 3.25
N ALA A 466 -7.09 8.29 3.81
CA ALA A 466 -7.31 8.02 5.21
C ALA A 466 -7.56 6.54 5.48
N ILE A 467 -6.89 6.01 6.50
CA ILE A 467 -7.16 4.72 7.10
C ILE A 467 -6.93 4.82 8.61
N ASP A 468 -7.92 4.40 9.40
CA ASP A 468 -7.82 4.36 10.84
C ASP A 468 -7.77 2.90 11.31
N VAL A 469 -6.55 2.38 11.51
CA VAL A 469 -6.34 1.04 12.06
C VAL A 469 -6.37 1.12 13.60
N PRO A 470 -7.21 0.32 14.29
CA PRO A 470 -7.30 0.35 15.74
C PRO A 470 -6.08 -0.30 16.41
N PRO A 471 -5.84 -0.01 17.70
CA PRO A 471 -4.87 -0.74 18.52
C PRO A 471 -5.22 -2.26 18.56
N PRO A 472 -4.22 -3.17 18.64
CA PRO A 472 -2.80 -2.90 18.88
C PRO A 472 -1.96 -2.62 17.62
N GLN A 473 -2.57 -2.66 16.43
CA GLN A 473 -1.85 -2.61 15.15
C GLN A 473 -1.62 -1.18 14.65
N GLY A 474 -2.52 -0.26 14.99
CA GLY A 474 -2.37 1.16 14.70
C GLY A 474 -1.92 2.00 15.90
N PRO A 475 -1.62 3.30 15.67
CA PRO A 475 -1.76 4.02 14.41
C PRO A 475 -0.77 3.55 13.33
N LEU A 476 -1.30 3.30 12.12
CA LEU A 476 -0.59 2.66 11.02
C LEU A 476 -0.57 3.55 9.78
N TRP A 477 0.58 3.58 9.11
CA TRP A 477 0.75 4.12 7.77
C TRP A 477 0.97 3.01 6.74
N VAL A 478 0.63 3.28 5.48
CA VAL A 478 1.06 2.50 4.32
C VAL A 478 1.86 3.42 3.42
N LEU A 479 3.15 3.14 3.25
CA LEU A 479 4.06 3.88 2.37
C LEU A 479 4.06 3.20 1.00
N GLY A 480 3.24 3.72 0.10
CA GLY A 480 3.09 3.23 -1.28
C GLY A 480 4.11 3.79 -2.27
N ASN A 481 3.82 3.61 -3.57
CA ASN A 481 4.73 3.98 -4.66
C ASN A 481 5.09 5.47 -4.74
N ILE A 482 4.29 6.37 -4.17
CA ILE A 482 4.68 7.78 -4.03
C ILE A 482 5.94 7.91 -3.17
N PHE A 483 6.00 7.20 -2.03
CA PHE A 483 7.17 7.19 -1.17
C PHE A 483 8.32 6.37 -1.78
N LEU A 484 8.02 5.16 -2.29
CA LEU A 484 9.01 4.27 -2.92
C LEU A 484 9.58 4.82 -4.23
N GLY A 485 8.89 5.77 -4.85
CA GLY A 485 9.34 6.53 -6.01
C GLY A 485 10.42 7.55 -5.69
N ALA A 486 10.24 8.28 -4.59
CA ALA A 486 11.23 9.24 -4.10
C ALA A 486 12.44 8.53 -3.46
N TYR A 487 12.22 7.34 -2.89
CA TYR A 487 13.24 6.61 -2.14
C TYR A 487 13.43 5.18 -2.63
N HIS A 488 14.63 4.92 -3.19
CA HIS A 488 15.08 3.56 -3.46
C HIS A 488 15.05 2.75 -2.16
N THR A 489 14.42 1.58 -2.24
CA THR A 489 14.10 0.77 -1.06
C THR A 489 14.74 -0.61 -1.14
N VAL A 490 15.42 -1.03 -0.07
CA VAL A 490 16.03 -2.35 0.09
C VAL A 490 15.27 -3.12 1.17
N PHE A 491 14.74 -4.27 0.81
CA PHE A 491 14.10 -5.21 1.73
C PHE A 491 15.12 -6.28 2.11
N ASP A 492 15.70 -6.16 3.30
CA ASP A 492 16.77 -7.04 3.79
C ASP A 492 16.19 -8.09 4.72
N TYR A 493 15.76 -9.21 4.13
CA TYR A 493 15.23 -10.35 4.88
C TYR A 493 16.30 -11.01 5.75
N GLY A 494 17.55 -11.03 5.29
CA GLY A 494 18.66 -11.62 6.02
C GLY A 494 18.87 -11.01 7.40
N ASN A 495 18.67 -9.70 7.52
CA ASN A 495 18.81 -8.94 8.76
C ASN A 495 17.48 -8.39 9.32
N LEU A 496 16.34 -8.75 8.71
CA LEU A 496 14.99 -8.28 9.08
C LEU A 496 14.92 -6.75 9.25
N ARG A 497 15.25 -6.03 8.17
CA ARG A 497 15.29 -4.56 8.14
C ARG A 497 14.96 -4.02 6.75
N ILE A 498 14.61 -2.74 6.68
CA ILE A 498 14.38 -2.01 5.41
C ILE A 498 15.34 -0.84 5.33
N GLY A 499 15.92 -0.60 4.15
CA GLY A 499 16.85 0.49 3.88
C GLY A 499 16.31 1.47 2.85
N PHE A 500 16.39 2.77 3.13
CA PHE A 500 15.93 3.84 2.24
C PHE A 500 17.06 4.79 1.84
N ALA A 501 17.19 5.10 0.55
CA ALA A 501 18.09 6.12 0.00
C ALA A 501 17.34 6.96 -1.04
N GLU A 502 17.80 8.19 -1.30
CA GLU A 502 17.23 9.04 -2.36
C GLU A 502 17.32 8.32 -3.71
N ALA A 503 16.22 8.20 -4.44
CA ALA A 503 16.21 7.62 -5.77
C ALA A 503 17.00 8.50 -6.76
N ALA A 504 17.68 7.88 -7.73
CA ALA A 504 18.62 8.57 -8.62
C ALA A 504 17.97 9.41 -9.73
#